data_AF-A0A3E1EAE4-F1
#
_entry.id   AF-A0A3E1EAE4-F1
#
_cell.length_a   1.000
_cell.length_b   1.000
_cell.length_c   1.000
_cell.angle_alpha   90.00
_cell.angle_beta   90.00
_cell.angle_gamma   90.00
#
_symmetry.space_group_name_H-M   'P 1'
#
loop_
_entity.id
_entity.type
_entity.pdbx_description
1 polymer ?
#
loop_
_entity_poly.entity_id
_entity_poly.type
_entity_poly.pdbx_seq_one_letter_code
_entity_poly.pdbx_strand_id
1 'polypeptide(L)'
;MTGELPSSIIAGISFIGRGGGQVKALGGFKKGHHTVPDAANAVTNAFLGKICGPELAEQAEKLFQDVRSRLGYKRKDVALNVTGALAVLTAKDFTVEIFYALEESAPGRYGITTTLRDLQDGDLAQREEFAAVFAGKFTEISFALKKGARVEAIIDVIEALEGEGGLAVSYPSDCRECVIRVEGVDAVVRCSGGTLEMVFSRAGAPHELMAGFAAMRGAFAVNRVLAGLL
;
A
#
# COMPACT_ATOMS: atom_id res chain seq x y z
N MET A 1 -11.07 17.15 14.56
CA MET A 1 -10.61 18.03 13.48
C MET A 1 -9.33 17.45 12.90
N THR A 2 -9.47 16.56 11.92
CA THR A 2 -8.36 16.06 11.10
C THR A 2 -7.88 17.23 10.27
N GLY A 3 -6.76 17.86 10.64
CA GLY A 3 -6.19 18.96 9.85
C GLY A 3 -6.05 18.49 8.41
N GLU A 4 -6.61 19.26 7.47
CA GLU A 4 -6.60 18.94 6.05
C GLU A 4 -5.18 18.53 5.63
N LEU A 5 -5.07 17.44 4.89
CA LEU A 5 -3.81 17.06 4.25
C LEU A 5 -3.42 18.19 3.29
N PRO A 6 -2.17 18.68 3.30
CA PRO A 6 -1.77 19.80 2.46
C PRO A 6 -1.86 19.42 0.97
N SER A 7 -3.00 19.76 0.36
CA SER A 7 -3.35 19.46 -1.04
C SER A 7 -2.38 20.10 -2.04
N SER A 8 -1.58 21.07 -1.61
CA SER A 8 -0.51 21.70 -2.40
C SER A 8 0.70 20.78 -2.64
N ILE A 9 0.89 19.74 -1.82
CA ILE A 9 2.07 18.85 -1.84
C ILE A 9 1.71 17.43 -2.28
N ILE A 10 0.53 16.94 -1.90
CA ILE A 10 0.10 15.57 -2.18
C ILE A 10 -0.62 15.50 -3.54
N ALA A 11 -0.15 14.62 -4.41
CA ALA A 11 -0.74 14.29 -5.71
C ALA A 11 -1.84 13.22 -5.60
N GLY A 12 -1.75 12.33 -4.61
CA GLY A 12 -2.75 11.31 -4.36
C GLY A 12 -2.43 10.49 -3.12
N ILE A 13 -3.45 9.79 -2.61
CA ILE A 13 -3.35 8.88 -1.46
C ILE A 13 -3.65 7.48 -1.96
N SER A 14 -2.91 6.50 -1.47
CA SER A 14 -3.17 5.08 -1.70
C SER A 14 -3.05 4.29 -0.40
N PHE A 15 -3.87 3.26 -0.24
CA PHE A 15 -3.73 2.28 0.84
C PHE A 15 -3.19 0.98 0.24
N ILE A 16 -2.14 0.44 0.83
CA ILE A 16 -1.42 -0.71 0.31
C ILE A 16 -1.44 -1.84 1.34
N GLY A 17 -1.78 -3.02 0.86
CA GLY A 17 -1.79 -4.27 1.61
C GLY A 17 -0.80 -5.22 0.96
N ARG A 18 0.06 -5.83 1.76
CA ARG A 18 1.03 -6.82 1.28
C ARG A 18 0.77 -8.18 1.90
N GLY A 19 0.78 -9.19 1.05
CA GLY A 19 0.72 -10.60 1.43
C GLY A 19 1.57 -11.43 0.49
N GLY A 20 1.48 -12.74 0.58
CA GLY A 20 2.25 -13.61 -0.30
C GLY A 20 2.30 -15.05 0.17
N GLY A 21 2.98 -15.87 -0.60
CA GLY A 21 3.05 -17.30 -0.34
C GLY A 21 4.10 -18.01 -1.19
N GLN A 22 4.11 -19.32 -1.06
CA GLN A 22 4.97 -20.20 -1.86
C GLN A 22 4.27 -20.49 -3.20
N VAL A 23 4.98 -20.38 -4.32
CA VAL A 23 4.39 -20.65 -5.66
C VAL A 23 3.79 -22.06 -5.74
N LYS A 24 4.45 -23.04 -5.12
CA LYS A 24 3.99 -24.44 -5.05
C LYS A 24 2.70 -24.66 -4.25
N ALA A 25 2.26 -23.67 -3.47
CA ALA A 25 1.05 -23.73 -2.65
C ALA A 25 -0.19 -23.18 -3.36
N LEU A 26 -0.03 -22.50 -4.51
CA LEU A 26 -1.14 -22.03 -5.32
C LEU A 26 -1.94 -23.21 -5.89
N GLY A 27 -3.26 -23.12 -5.88
CA GLY A 27 -4.17 -24.18 -6.33
C GLY A 27 -3.98 -24.57 -7.81
N GLY A 28 -3.50 -23.65 -8.65
CA GLY A 28 -3.17 -23.94 -10.04
C GLY A 28 -1.81 -24.63 -10.25
N PHE A 29 -0.98 -24.77 -9.22
CA PHE A 29 0.32 -25.42 -9.32
C PHE A 29 0.19 -26.95 -9.32
N LYS A 30 0.63 -27.60 -10.41
CA LYS A 30 0.54 -29.06 -10.58
C LYS A 30 1.90 -29.73 -10.32
N LYS A 31 2.03 -30.38 -9.15
CA LYS A 31 3.25 -31.11 -8.78
C LYS A 31 3.60 -32.16 -9.84
N GLY A 32 4.87 -32.19 -10.28
CA GLY A 32 5.36 -33.10 -11.32
C GLY A 32 5.16 -32.62 -12.76
N HIS A 33 4.25 -31.66 -12.99
CA HIS A 33 4.07 -31.01 -14.30
C HIS A 33 4.64 -29.60 -14.35
N HIS A 34 4.68 -28.90 -13.22
CA HIS A 34 5.23 -27.56 -13.10
C HIS A 34 6.53 -27.56 -12.30
N THR A 35 7.43 -26.66 -12.68
CA THR A 35 8.67 -26.36 -11.96
C THR A 35 8.50 -25.04 -11.21
N VAL A 36 9.06 -24.97 -10.00
CA VAL A 36 9.10 -23.71 -9.23
C VAL A 36 10.04 -22.74 -9.94
N PRO A 37 9.64 -21.47 -10.18
CA PRO A 37 10.51 -20.49 -10.81
C PRO A 37 11.80 -20.25 -10.01
N ASP A 38 12.90 -20.08 -10.73
CA ASP A 38 14.23 -19.75 -10.21
C ASP A 38 14.63 -18.29 -10.51
N ALA A 39 13.86 -17.59 -11.34
CA ALA A 39 14.00 -16.17 -11.66
C ALA A 39 12.65 -15.47 -11.77
N ALA A 40 12.57 -14.20 -11.35
CA ALA A 40 11.43 -13.34 -11.58
C ALA A 40 11.62 -12.56 -12.89
N ASN A 41 10.87 -12.91 -13.94
CA ASN A 41 10.91 -12.25 -15.24
C ASN A 41 9.54 -12.29 -15.91
N ALA A 42 9.39 -11.71 -17.10
CA ALA A 42 8.10 -11.65 -17.80
C ALA A 42 7.49 -13.04 -18.06
N VAL A 43 8.32 -14.04 -18.41
CA VAL A 43 7.85 -15.40 -18.71
C VAL A 43 7.38 -16.10 -17.42
N THR A 44 8.17 -16.03 -16.35
CA THR A 44 7.82 -16.68 -15.08
C THR A 44 6.65 -15.98 -14.37
N ASN A 45 6.49 -14.66 -14.54
CA ASN A 45 5.29 -13.95 -14.08
C ASN A 45 4.05 -14.27 -14.95
N ALA A 46 4.20 -14.46 -16.26
CA ALA A 46 3.09 -14.94 -17.09
C ALA A 46 2.66 -16.37 -16.69
N PHE A 47 3.60 -17.22 -16.28
CA PHE A 47 3.30 -18.52 -15.67
C PHE A 47 2.56 -18.35 -14.34
N LEU A 48 3.05 -17.48 -13.44
CA LEU A 48 2.37 -17.16 -12.18
C LEU A 48 0.91 -16.75 -12.41
N GLY A 49 0.66 -15.83 -13.35
CA GLY A 49 -0.68 -15.37 -13.69
C GLY A 49 -1.63 -16.49 -14.13
N LYS A 50 -1.11 -17.55 -14.78
CA LYS A 50 -1.93 -18.72 -15.14
C LYS A 50 -2.29 -19.56 -13.93
N ILE A 51 -1.37 -19.75 -12.98
CA ILE A 51 -1.58 -20.65 -11.84
C ILE A 51 -2.32 -19.97 -10.67
N CYS A 52 -2.24 -18.65 -10.52
CA CYS A 52 -3.00 -17.91 -9.51
C CYS A 52 -4.39 -17.48 -10.00
N GLY A 53 -4.66 -17.57 -11.31
CA GLY A 53 -5.88 -17.07 -11.94
C GLY A 53 -7.19 -17.45 -11.24
N PRO A 54 -7.43 -18.74 -10.89
CA PRO A 54 -8.65 -19.13 -10.19
C PRO A 54 -8.82 -18.48 -8.81
N GLU A 55 -7.77 -18.46 -7.99
CA GLU A 55 -7.79 -17.84 -6.65
C GLU A 55 -8.00 -16.33 -6.74
N LEU A 56 -7.29 -15.67 -7.67
CA LEU A 56 -7.44 -14.24 -7.91
C LEU A 56 -8.86 -13.90 -8.37
N ALA A 57 -9.44 -14.68 -9.27
CA ALA A 57 -10.81 -14.48 -9.75
C ALA A 57 -11.83 -14.63 -8.62
N GLU A 58 -11.70 -15.65 -7.76
CA GLU A 58 -12.56 -15.84 -6.60
C GLU A 58 -12.43 -14.69 -5.59
N GLN A 59 -11.19 -14.29 -5.26
CA GLN A 59 -10.92 -13.17 -4.38
C GLN A 59 -11.50 -11.86 -4.91
N ALA A 60 -11.31 -11.58 -6.20
CA ALA A 60 -11.77 -10.38 -6.85
C ALA A 60 -13.30 -10.32 -6.97
N GLU A 61 -13.95 -11.45 -7.27
CA GLU A 61 -15.41 -11.56 -7.31
C GLU A 61 -16.02 -11.32 -5.92
N LYS A 62 -15.43 -11.91 -4.87
CA LYS A 62 -15.85 -11.64 -3.48
C LYS A 62 -15.76 -10.16 -3.15
N LEU A 63 -14.63 -9.51 -3.48
CA LEU A 63 -14.45 -8.08 -3.27
C LEU A 63 -15.51 -7.27 -4.04
N PHE A 64 -15.80 -7.63 -5.29
CA PHE A 64 -16.84 -6.99 -6.09
C PHE A 64 -18.21 -7.08 -5.43
N GLN A 65 -18.60 -8.26 -4.95
CA GLN A 65 -19.89 -8.43 -4.28
C GLN A 65 -19.96 -7.68 -2.95
N ASP A 66 -18.89 -7.68 -2.15
CA ASP A 66 -18.80 -6.94 -0.89
C ASP A 66 -18.91 -5.42 -1.13
N VAL A 67 -18.12 -4.88 -2.08
CA VAL A 67 -18.17 -3.45 -2.46
C VAL A 67 -19.56 -3.08 -2.95
N ARG A 68 -20.14 -3.86 -3.86
CA ARG A 68 -21.46 -3.58 -4.44
C ARG A 68 -22.56 -3.56 -3.38
N SER A 69 -22.59 -4.58 -2.52
CA SER A 69 -23.66 -4.76 -1.54
C SER A 69 -23.55 -3.78 -0.37
N ARG A 70 -22.36 -3.64 0.22
CA ARG A 70 -22.16 -2.82 1.44
C ARG A 70 -22.17 -1.32 1.15
N LEU A 71 -21.65 -0.90 -0.01
CA LEU A 71 -21.65 0.52 -0.39
C LEU A 71 -22.89 0.93 -1.21
N GLY A 72 -23.82 0.01 -1.43
CA GLY A 72 -25.07 0.27 -2.17
C GLY A 72 -24.84 0.64 -3.64
N TYR A 73 -23.72 0.24 -4.23
CA TYR A 73 -23.41 0.51 -5.63
C TYR A 73 -24.28 -0.34 -6.56
N LYS A 74 -24.70 0.25 -7.68
CA LYS A 74 -25.41 -0.46 -8.74
C LYS A 74 -24.40 -1.05 -9.71
N ARG A 75 -24.86 -1.97 -10.57
CA ARG A 75 -24.02 -2.59 -11.62
C ARG A 75 -23.27 -1.58 -12.51
N LYS A 76 -23.81 -0.38 -12.70
CA LYS A 76 -23.18 0.68 -13.51
C LYS A 76 -22.08 1.46 -12.77
N ASP A 77 -22.06 1.38 -11.44
CA ASP A 77 -21.17 2.16 -10.57
C ASP A 77 -19.91 1.37 -10.20
N VAL A 78 -19.83 0.08 -10.56
CA VAL A 78 -18.70 -0.80 -10.28
C VAL A 78 -18.46 -1.76 -11.45
N ALA A 79 -17.19 -1.91 -11.82
CA ALA A 79 -16.73 -2.86 -12.82
C ALA A 79 -15.54 -3.66 -12.26
N LEU A 80 -15.43 -4.92 -12.68
CA LEU A 80 -14.29 -5.78 -12.36
C LEU A 80 -13.66 -6.30 -13.65
N ASN A 81 -12.34 -6.18 -13.76
CA ASN A 81 -11.54 -6.79 -14.82
C ASN A 81 -10.45 -7.66 -14.18
N VAL A 82 -10.33 -8.92 -14.63
CA VAL A 82 -9.28 -9.84 -14.19
C VAL A 82 -8.51 -10.29 -15.42
N THR A 83 -7.21 -10.03 -15.44
CA THR A 83 -6.32 -10.38 -16.55
C THR A 83 -4.98 -10.87 -16.02
N GLY A 84 -4.66 -12.15 -16.27
CA GLY A 84 -3.42 -12.75 -15.80
C GLY A 84 -3.31 -12.68 -14.28
N ALA A 85 -2.27 -12.01 -13.80
CA ALA A 85 -1.97 -11.86 -12.38
C ALA A 85 -2.54 -10.57 -11.74
N LEU A 86 -3.40 -9.84 -12.45
CA LEU A 86 -3.97 -8.56 -12.00
C LEU A 86 -5.50 -8.61 -12.02
N ALA A 87 -6.10 -8.21 -10.91
CA ALA A 87 -7.52 -7.85 -10.83
C ALA A 87 -7.65 -6.36 -10.56
N VAL A 88 -8.52 -5.67 -11.31
CA VAL A 88 -8.83 -4.25 -11.16
C VAL A 88 -10.33 -4.10 -10.97
N LEU A 89 -10.73 -3.64 -9.78
CA LEU A 89 -12.08 -3.19 -9.49
C LEU A 89 -12.11 -1.67 -9.58
N THR A 90 -12.91 -1.15 -10.51
CA THR A 90 -13.15 0.29 -10.65
C THR A 90 -14.55 0.59 -10.14
N ALA A 91 -14.63 1.32 -9.03
CA ALA A 91 -15.86 1.89 -8.53
C ALA A 91 -15.95 3.37 -8.91
N LYS A 92 -17.13 3.97 -8.78
CA LYS A 92 -17.33 5.40 -9.08
C LYS A 92 -16.45 6.34 -8.23
N ASP A 93 -16.08 5.93 -7.01
CA ASP A 93 -15.39 6.80 -6.04
C ASP A 93 -13.95 6.34 -5.71
N PHE A 94 -13.51 5.18 -6.22
CA PHE A 94 -12.18 4.61 -5.95
C PHE A 94 -11.84 3.46 -6.90
N THR A 95 -10.56 3.08 -6.95
CA THR A 95 -10.07 1.89 -7.65
C THR A 95 -9.37 0.96 -6.65
N VAL A 96 -9.58 -0.35 -6.78
CA VAL A 96 -8.81 -1.38 -6.06
C VAL A 96 -8.12 -2.30 -7.06
N GLU A 97 -6.82 -2.48 -6.86
CA GLU A 97 -6.00 -3.42 -7.64
C GLU A 97 -5.50 -4.53 -6.73
N ILE A 98 -5.54 -5.78 -7.20
CA ILE A 98 -4.90 -6.92 -6.56
C ILE A 98 -3.93 -7.50 -7.57
N PHE A 99 -2.64 -7.41 -7.27
CA PHE A 99 -1.57 -7.82 -8.17
C PHE A 99 -0.70 -8.90 -7.55
N TYR A 100 -0.51 -9.99 -8.29
CA TYR A 100 0.38 -11.09 -7.94
C TYR A 100 1.67 -10.96 -8.75
N ALA A 101 2.82 -11.05 -8.09
CA ALA A 101 4.12 -11.06 -8.76
C ALA A 101 5.09 -11.98 -8.03
N LEU A 102 6.06 -12.53 -8.75
CA LEU A 102 7.15 -13.27 -8.12
C LEU A 102 8.05 -12.32 -7.31
N GLU A 103 8.50 -12.77 -6.14
CA GLU A 103 9.49 -12.04 -5.35
C GLU A 103 10.87 -12.13 -6.04
N GLU A 104 11.46 -11.01 -6.44
CA GLU A 104 12.73 -11.00 -7.21
C GLU A 104 13.88 -11.69 -6.46
N SER A 105 13.98 -11.43 -5.15
CA SER A 105 15.00 -12.03 -4.29
C SER A 105 14.72 -13.49 -3.92
N ALA A 106 13.50 -13.98 -4.15
CA ALA A 106 13.10 -15.34 -3.85
C ALA A 106 12.04 -15.86 -4.85
N PRO A 107 12.41 -16.18 -6.11
CA PRO A 107 11.45 -16.48 -7.17
C PRO A 107 10.56 -17.70 -6.96
N GLY A 108 10.86 -18.56 -5.99
CA GLY A 108 9.96 -19.61 -5.53
C GLY A 108 8.77 -19.12 -4.69
N ARG A 109 8.71 -17.82 -4.41
CA ARG A 109 7.67 -17.12 -3.67
C ARG A 109 6.99 -16.08 -4.55
N TYR A 110 5.75 -15.78 -4.21
CA TYR A 110 5.00 -14.70 -4.82
C TYR A 110 4.52 -13.72 -3.74
N GLY A 111 4.50 -12.44 -4.10
CA GLY A 111 3.84 -11.38 -3.34
C GLY A 111 2.45 -11.09 -3.91
N ILE A 112 1.55 -10.66 -3.03
CA ILE A 112 0.27 -10.06 -3.36
C ILE A 112 0.32 -8.61 -2.90
N THR A 113 0.08 -7.68 -3.81
CA THR A 113 -0.10 -6.27 -3.49
C THR A 113 -1.55 -5.89 -3.74
N THR A 114 -2.26 -5.48 -2.70
CA THR A 114 -3.60 -4.89 -2.81
C THR A 114 -3.48 -3.38 -2.66
N THR A 115 -3.87 -2.62 -3.68
CA THR A 115 -3.77 -1.16 -3.69
C THR A 115 -5.15 -0.55 -3.85
N LEU A 116 -5.59 0.24 -2.88
CA LEU A 116 -6.75 1.12 -3.01
C LEU A 116 -6.28 2.53 -3.29
N ARG A 117 -6.77 3.15 -4.36
CA ARG A 117 -6.39 4.50 -4.77
C ARG A 117 -7.54 5.25 -5.43
N ASP A 118 -7.25 6.46 -5.90
CA ASP A 118 -8.19 7.33 -6.61
C ASP A 118 -9.46 7.63 -5.79
N LEU A 119 -9.31 7.68 -4.47
CA LEU A 119 -10.38 8.00 -3.54
C LEU A 119 -10.85 9.45 -3.79
N GLN A 120 -12.08 9.60 -4.30
CA GLN A 120 -12.65 10.90 -4.63
C GLN A 120 -13.02 11.73 -3.39
N ASP A 121 -13.35 11.05 -2.30
CA ASP A 121 -13.83 11.65 -1.05
C ASP A 121 -13.18 10.96 0.16
N GLY A 122 -12.43 11.72 0.95
CA GLY A 122 -11.80 11.23 2.17
C GLY A 122 -12.80 10.76 3.23
N ASP A 123 -14.02 11.29 3.23
CA ASP A 123 -15.08 10.87 4.14
C ASP A 123 -15.54 9.45 3.85
N LEU A 124 -15.43 8.97 2.60
CA LEU A 124 -15.74 7.58 2.25
C LEU A 124 -14.84 6.60 3.03
N ALA A 125 -13.55 6.92 3.20
CA ALA A 125 -12.63 6.07 3.94
C ALA A 125 -12.95 5.96 5.45
N GLN A 126 -13.73 6.92 5.97
CA GLN A 126 -14.16 6.97 7.38
C GLN A 126 -15.47 6.23 7.64
N ARG A 127 -16.19 5.78 6.60
CA ARG A 127 -17.49 5.11 6.76
C ARG A 127 -17.33 3.68 7.27
N GLU A 128 -18.25 3.25 8.14
CA GLU A 128 -18.24 1.91 8.71
C GLU A 128 -18.44 0.83 7.63
N GLU A 129 -19.27 1.09 6.63
CA GLU A 129 -19.50 0.15 5.53
C GLU A 129 -18.24 -0.06 4.69
N PHE A 130 -17.44 1.00 4.52
CA PHE A 130 -16.16 0.95 3.84
C PHE A 130 -15.12 0.19 4.68
N ALA A 131 -15.06 0.49 5.98
CA ALA A 131 -14.24 -0.26 6.91
C ALA A 131 -14.57 -1.76 6.90
N ALA A 132 -15.86 -2.12 6.84
CA ALA A 132 -16.28 -3.51 6.84
C ALA A 132 -15.85 -4.27 5.56
N VAL A 133 -15.69 -3.59 4.42
CA VAL A 133 -15.13 -4.19 3.19
C VAL A 133 -13.61 -4.38 3.32
N PHE A 134 -12.91 -3.40 3.90
CA PHE A 134 -11.46 -3.31 3.86
C PHE A 134 -10.74 -3.61 5.18
N ALA A 135 -11.46 -4.10 6.19
CA ALA A 135 -10.92 -4.41 7.50
C ALA A 135 -9.72 -5.36 7.41
N GLY A 136 -8.61 -4.95 8.03
CA GLY A 136 -7.37 -5.74 8.09
C GLY A 136 -6.70 -5.98 6.73
N LYS A 137 -7.00 -5.18 5.69
CA LYS A 137 -6.41 -5.38 4.36
C LYS A 137 -5.14 -4.57 4.11
N PHE A 138 -4.94 -3.46 4.80
CA PHE A 138 -3.88 -2.51 4.48
C PHE A 138 -2.90 -2.35 5.61
N THR A 139 -1.61 -2.44 5.29
CA THR A 139 -0.49 -2.21 6.21
C THR A 139 0.20 -0.88 5.94
N GLU A 140 -0.17 -0.19 4.87
CA GLU A 140 0.54 0.97 4.35
C GLU A 140 -0.44 2.05 3.91
N ILE A 141 -0.15 3.31 4.23
CA ILE A 141 -0.73 4.48 3.58
C ILE A 141 0.38 5.22 2.83
N SER A 142 0.21 5.43 1.54
CA SER A 142 1.18 6.04 0.64
C SER A 142 0.65 7.35 0.09
N PHE A 143 1.51 8.37 0.10
CA PHE A 143 1.24 9.70 -0.41
C PHE A 143 2.17 9.95 -1.60
N ALA A 144 1.60 10.12 -2.78
CA ALA A 144 2.35 10.56 -3.94
C ALA A 144 2.65 12.06 -3.82
N LEU A 145 3.89 12.47 -4.04
CA LEU A 145 4.32 13.86 -3.90
C LEU A 145 4.31 14.58 -5.26
N LYS A 146 3.67 15.76 -5.34
CA LYS A 146 3.57 16.56 -6.58
C LYS A 146 4.92 17.00 -7.14
N LYS A 147 5.87 17.33 -6.26
CA LYS A 147 7.20 17.84 -6.61
C LYS A 147 8.33 16.90 -6.19
N GLY A 148 7.98 15.73 -5.67
CA GLY A 148 8.93 14.84 -5.01
C GLY A 148 9.51 15.40 -3.71
N ALA A 149 10.36 14.60 -3.07
CA ALA A 149 11.15 14.98 -1.90
C ALA A 149 12.65 14.82 -2.20
N ARG A 150 13.47 15.71 -1.64
CA ARG A 150 14.93 15.52 -1.62
C ARG A 150 15.27 14.67 -0.40
N VAL A 151 15.46 13.37 -0.61
CA VAL A 151 15.64 12.39 0.46
C VAL A 151 16.86 12.74 1.32
N GLU A 152 17.94 13.20 0.72
CA GLU A 152 19.16 13.67 1.39
C GLU A 152 18.85 14.80 2.38
N ALA A 153 18.04 15.78 1.96
CA ALA A 153 17.66 16.89 2.83
C ALA A 153 16.80 16.43 4.03
N ILE A 154 16.04 15.34 3.88
CA ILE A 154 15.27 14.75 4.99
C ILE A 154 16.21 14.05 5.96
N ILE A 155 17.18 13.30 5.43
CA ILE A 155 18.22 12.64 6.23
C ILE A 155 18.99 13.69 7.04
N ASP A 156 19.53 14.72 6.37
CA ASP A 156 20.31 15.80 7.01
C ASP A 156 19.54 16.47 8.16
N VAL A 157 18.24 16.71 7.95
CA VAL A 157 17.37 17.34 8.97
C VAL A 157 17.19 16.44 10.18
N ILE A 158 17.03 15.12 9.98
CA ILE A 158 16.85 14.19 11.09
C ILE A 158 18.17 13.94 11.83
N GLU A 159 19.29 13.84 11.12
CA GLU A 159 20.62 13.71 11.74
C GLU A 159 21.00 14.95 12.55
N ALA A 160 20.65 16.15 12.06
CA ALA A 160 20.88 17.40 12.79
C ALA A 160 20.07 17.52 14.09
N LEU A 161 19.03 16.69 14.28
CA LEU A 161 18.29 16.61 15.54
C LEU A 161 19.01 15.75 16.59
N GLU A 162 20.07 15.02 16.24
CA GLU A 162 20.88 14.23 17.18
C GLU A 162 20.04 13.30 18.11
N GLY A 163 18.91 12.79 17.63
CA GLY A 163 17.99 11.93 18.38
C GLY A 163 16.91 12.65 19.19
N GLU A 164 16.82 13.98 19.11
CA GLU A 164 15.71 14.74 19.68
C GLU A 164 14.35 14.23 19.15
N GLY A 165 13.38 14.09 20.06
CA GLY A 165 12.06 13.56 19.74
C GLY A 165 12.03 12.04 19.44
N GLY A 166 13.11 11.30 19.73
CA GLY A 166 13.17 9.85 19.52
C GLY A 166 13.22 9.44 18.05
N LEU A 167 13.67 10.35 17.18
CA LEU A 167 13.75 10.15 15.74
C LEU A 167 15.03 9.42 15.35
N ALA A 168 14.91 8.40 14.52
CA ALA A 168 16.03 7.69 13.92
C ALA A 168 15.80 7.52 12.42
N VAL A 169 16.86 7.69 11.62
CA VAL A 169 16.82 7.51 10.16
C VAL A 169 17.80 6.42 9.73
N SER A 170 17.40 5.63 8.74
CA SER A 170 18.23 4.60 8.11
C SER A 170 18.09 4.71 6.59
N TYR A 171 19.19 4.60 5.85
CA TYR A 171 19.21 4.79 4.41
C TYR A 171 20.38 3.99 3.77
N PRO A 172 20.25 3.57 2.50
CA PRO A 172 21.36 3.01 1.73
C PRO A 172 22.38 4.10 1.37
N SER A 173 23.60 3.72 1.00
CA SER A 173 24.69 4.66 0.69
C SER A 173 24.43 5.63 -0.47
N ASP A 174 23.43 5.35 -1.29
CA ASP A 174 23.02 6.19 -2.42
C ASP A 174 21.85 7.13 -2.10
N CYS A 175 21.35 7.11 -0.86
CA CYS A 175 20.29 7.96 -0.34
C CYS A 175 19.00 7.99 -1.19
N ARG A 176 18.73 6.95 -1.99
CA ARG A 176 17.54 6.91 -2.86
C ARG A 176 16.22 6.82 -2.10
N GLU A 177 16.28 6.28 -0.89
CA GLU A 177 15.18 6.21 0.06
C GLU A 177 15.69 6.36 1.49
N CYS A 178 14.84 6.73 2.42
CA CYS A 178 15.14 6.66 3.85
C CYS A 178 13.96 6.06 4.62
N VAL A 179 14.28 5.40 5.73
CA VAL A 179 13.32 4.85 6.69
C VAL A 179 13.47 5.58 8.00
N ILE A 180 12.42 6.26 8.41
CA ILE A 180 12.34 7.05 9.64
C ILE A 180 11.55 6.25 10.67
N ARG A 181 12.08 6.16 11.89
CA ARG A 181 11.43 5.57 13.06
C ARG A 181 11.28 6.63 14.13
N VAL A 182 10.20 6.53 14.88
CA VAL A 182 9.92 7.38 16.04
C VAL A 182 9.73 6.47 17.24
N GLU A 183 10.42 6.75 18.34
CA GLU A 183 10.24 6.01 19.58
C GLU A 183 8.78 6.08 20.06
N GLY A 184 8.22 4.94 20.47
CA GLY A 184 6.84 4.83 20.94
C GLY A 184 5.76 4.81 19.85
N VAL A 185 6.13 4.92 18.57
CA VAL A 185 5.20 4.79 17.43
C VAL A 185 5.36 3.43 16.77
N ASP A 186 4.30 2.63 16.72
CA ASP A 186 4.28 1.30 16.09
C ASP A 186 4.05 1.38 14.57
N ALA A 187 4.85 2.23 13.92
CA ALA A 187 4.88 2.43 12.48
C ALA A 187 6.22 3.04 12.06
N VAL A 188 6.59 2.84 10.78
CA VAL A 188 7.79 3.45 10.19
C VAL A 188 7.41 4.28 8.98
N VAL A 189 8.17 5.34 8.70
CA VAL A 189 7.97 6.19 7.53
C VAL A 189 9.03 5.82 6.51
N ARG A 190 8.64 5.37 5.32
CA ARG A 190 9.53 5.23 4.18
C ARG A 190 9.34 6.43 3.28
N CYS A 191 10.41 7.19 3.05
CA CYS A 191 10.41 8.28 2.08
C CYS A 191 11.26 7.88 0.89
N SER A 192 10.67 7.99 -0.30
CA SER A 192 11.37 7.96 -1.57
C SER A 192 11.28 9.33 -2.23
N GLY A 193 12.07 9.55 -3.29
CA GLY A 193 12.00 10.80 -4.04
C GLY A 193 10.60 11.14 -4.59
N GLY A 194 9.68 10.18 -4.74
CA GLY A 194 8.33 10.40 -5.28
C GLY A 194 7.18 10.09 -4.32
N THR A 195 7.43 9.35 -3.23
CA THR A 195 6.39 8.88 -2.31
C THR A 195 6.81 9.04 -0.86
N LEU A 196 5.83 9.27 0.00
CA LEU A 196 5.96 9.12 1.43
C LEU A 196 4.98 8.04 1.89
N GLU A 197 5.50 6.98 2.48
CA GLU A 197 4.75 5.80 2.90
C GLU A 197 4.84 5.67 4.42
N MET A 198 3.71 5.49 5.09
CA MET A 198 3.69 5.07 6.48
C MET A 198 3.29 3.59 6.54
N VAL A 199 4.19 2.78 7.11
CA VAL A 199 4.10 1.32 7.18
C VAL A 199 3.81 0.93 8.62
N PHE A 200 2.66 0.29 8.85
CA PHE A 200 2.18 -0.16 10.14
C PHE A 200 2.56 -1.62 10.40
N SER A 201 2.75 -1.97 11.67
CA SER A 201 3.06 -3.35 12.09
C SER A 201 1.91 -4.33 11.88
N ARG A 202 0.67 -3.81 11.84
CA ARG A 202 -0.57 -4.57 11.71
C ARG A 202 -1.42 -4.02 10.58
N ALA A 203 -2.09 -4.93 9.88
CA ALA A 203 -3.04 -4.55 8.87
C ALA A 203 -4.31 -3.98 9.52
N GLY A 204 -4.84 -2.91 8.94
CA GLY A 204 -6.04 -2.22 9.39
C GLY A 204 -6.95 -1.81 8.24
N ALA A 205 -8.07 -1.19 8.61
CA ALA A 205 -8.96 -0.49 7.70
C ALA A 205 -8.42 0.91 7.34
N PRO A 206 -8.84 1.51 6.22
CA PRO A 206 -8.39 2.83 5.79
C PRO A 206 -8.48 3.93 6.86
N HIS A 207 -9.58 3.99 7.63
CA HIS A 207 -9.74 4.98 8.70
C HIS A 207 -8.72 4.81 9.84
N GLU A 208 -8.36 3.57 10.19
CA GLU A 208 -7.36 3.28 11.23
C GLU A 208 -5.98 3.76 10.80
N LEU A 209 -5.62 3.53 9.54
CA LEU A 209 -4.35 4.01 8.95
C LEU A 209 -4.32 5.54 8.87
N MET A 210 -5.43 6.18 8.51
CA MET A 210 -5.55 7.63 8.51
C MET A 210 -5.43 8.23 9.92
N ALA A 211 -6.01 7.57 10.94
CA ALA A 211 -5.88 7.98 12.33
C ALA A 211 -4.43 7.84 12.83
N GLY A 212 -3.77 6.73 12.50
CA GLY A 212 -2.35 6.51 12.79
C GLY A 212 -1.45 7.56 12.14
N PHE A 213 -1.72 7.91 10.87
CA PHE A 213 -1.05 8.99 10.18
C PHE A 213 -1.26 10.35 10.87
N ALA A 214 -2.49 10.68 11.25
CA ALA A 214 -2.79 11.95 11.92
C ALA A 214 -2.05 12.09 13.26
N ALA A 215 -1.95 11.00 14.03
CA ALA A 215 -1.19 10.95 15.27
C ALA A 215 0.31 11.16 15.03
N MET A 216 0.86 10.48 14.02
CA MET A 216 2.25 10.61 13.62
C MET A 216 2.57 12.02 13.14
N ARG A 217 1.75 12.63 12.27
CA ARG A 217 1.93 14.03 11.86
C ARG A 217 1.94 14.98 13.06
N GLY A 218 1.13 14.71 14.08
CA GLY A 218 1.17 15.45 15.34
C GLY A 218 2.53 15.39 16.05
N ALA A 219 3.19 14.23 16.04
CA ALA A 219 4.55 14.06 16.57
C ALA A 219 5.61 14.77 15.72
N PHE A 220 5.47 14.76 14.39
CA PHE A 220 6.38 15.46 13.47
C PHE A 220 6.17 16.98 13.43
N ALA A 221 4.99 17.48 13.83
CA ALA A 221 4.68 18.92 13.90
C ALA A 221 5.57 19.71 14.87
N VAL A 222 6.32 19.00 15.73
CA VAL A 222 7.35 19.58 16.60
C VAL A 222 8.51 20.18 15.78
N ASN A 223 8.71 19.75 14.52
CA ASN A 223 9.74 20.29 13.62
C ASN A 223 9.12 20.84 12.31
N ARG A 224 9.33 22.13 12.01
CA ARG A 224 8.75 22.81 10.83
C ARG A 224 9.12 22.20 9.48
N VAL A 225 10.30 21.57 9.35
CA VAL A 225 10.73 20.97 8.09
C VAL A 225 10.06 19.62 7.86
N LEU A 226 9.92 18.82 8.92
CA LEU A 226 9.19 17.55 8.88
C LEU A 226 7.68 17.77 8.77
N ALA A 227 7.16 18.82 9.40
CA ALA A 227 5.78 19.28 9.24
C ALA A 227 5.47 19.79 7.83
N GLY A 228 6.48 20.21 7.06
CA GLY A 228 6.33 20.61 5.66
C GLY A 228 6.28 19.42 4.68
N LEU A 229 6.58 18.21 5.16
CA LEU A 229 6.61 16.97 4.37
C LEU A 229 5.36 16.10 4.58
N LEU A 230 4.56 16.36 5.63
CA LEU A 230 3.37 15.61 6.08
C LEU A 230 2.13 16.50 6.14
#